data_AF-A0A2W5B3F6-F1
#
_entry.id   AF-A0A2W5B3F6-F1
#
_cell.length_a   1.000
_cell.length_b   1.000
_cell.length_c   1.000
_cell.angle_alpha   90.00
_cell.angle_beta   90.00
_cell.angle_gamma   90.00
#
_symmetry.space_group_name_H-M   'P 1'
#
loop_
_entity.id
_entity.type
_entity.pdbx_description
1 polymer ?
#
loop_
_entity_poly.entity_id
_entity_poly.type
_entity_poly.pdbx_seq_one_letter_code
_entity_poly.pdbx_strand_id
1 'polypeptide(L)'
;MNTNDSATTSSGSPRSTRRRSQHDEQPQRENQRRPKNAKNAKNNRKGKGRGNQQGQQGDNSRNSNRNNRSSNRSNRSSSNRNHPKRTGTRRAKQGKQGRTHLEHSDLPLSVETSAGGLVLTGLAEAVRPNGSVDMSKIYAALIGRVDRRGRLLWSMPKGHVEEHESHHSTAEREVWEETGIAGTVIDELGTIDYWFVSDGTRIHKTVHHHLLRYVDGEFNDEDPEVTEVTWVPVNNLVERLAYADERRLARRALDTLPNHARAEAEAGRATPR
;
A
#
# COMPACT_ATOMS: atom_id res chain seq x y z
N MET A 1 -52.65 4.18 47.57
CA MET A 1 -52.60 5.10 46.41
C MET A 1 -53.07 4.29 45.19
N ASN A 2 -54.22 4.68 44.64
CA ASN A 2 -54.80 4.50 43.28
C ASN A 2 -54.27 3.33 42.40
N THR A 3 -55.03 2.28 42.05
CA THR A 3 -56.24 2.10 41.19
C THR A 3 -55.98 1.92 39.68
N ASN A 4 -56.67 0.91 39.10
CA ASN A 4 -57.09 0.69 37.69
C ASN A 4 -56.09 -0.01 36.73
N ASP A 5 -56.48 -0.85 35.76
CA ASP A 5 -57.73 -1.55 35.38
C ASP A 5 -57.40 -2.59 34.29
N SER A 6 -58.11 -3.73 34.33
CA SER A 6 -58.80 -4.47 33.26
C SER A 6 -58.31 -4.54 31.78
N ALA A 7 -58.15 -5.80 31.30
CA ALA A 7 -58.63 -6.46 30.06
C ALA A 7 -58.59 -5.75 28.67
N THR A 8 -58.28 -6.50 27.58
CA THR A 8 -59.24 -7.12 26.61
C THR A 8 -58.54 -7.61 25.31
N THR A 9 -58.86 -8.86 24.90
CA THR A 9 -58.96 -9.53 23.57
C THR A 9 -58.40 -8.94 22.25
N SER A 10 -57.81 -9.78 21.39
CA SER A 10 -58.50 -10.50 20.28
C SER A 10 -57.57 -10.88 19.11
N SER A 11 -57.84 -12.07 18.58
CA SER A 11 -57.24 -12.76 17.44
C SER A 11 -57.79 -12.27 16.08
N GLY A 12 -56.93 -12.23 15.05
CA GLY A 12 -57.35 -12.06 13.66
C GLY A 12 -56.38 -12.70 12.66
N SER A 13 -56.83 -13.72 11.94
CA SER A 13 -56.20 -14.26 10.71
C SER A 13 -56.40 -13.30 9.52
N PRO A 14 -55.66 -13.49 8.41
CA PRO A 14 -56.36 -14.03 7.25
C PRO A 14 -55.55 -15.01 6.38
N ARG A 15 -56.33 -15.80 5.63
CA ARG A 15 -55.96 -16.79 4.61
C ARG A 15 -56.03 -16.13 3.23
N SER A 16 -55.07 -16.40 2.33
CA SER A 16 -55.27 -16.20 0.88
C SER A 16 -54.29 -17.03 0.04
N THR A 17 -54.87 -17.86 -0.80
CA THR A 17 -54.28 -18.75 -1.82
C THR A 17 -54.27 -18.09 -3.21
N ARG A 18 -53.21 -18.26 -4.00
CA ARG A 18 -53.12 -18.28 -5.50
C ARG A 18 -51.66 -18.03 -5.91
N ARG A 19 -51.07 -18.53 -7.00
CA ARG A 19 -51.44 -19.48 -8.06
C ARG A 19 -50.14 -19.84 -8.80
N ARG A 20 -50.10 -21.06 -9.30
CA ARG A 20 -49.09 -21.70 -10.17
C ARG A 20 -49.07 -21.09 -11.58
N SER A 21 -47.89 -20.96 -12.19
CA SER A 21 -47.71 -20.99 -13.64
C SER A 21 -46.35 -21.61 -13.99
N GLN A 22 -46.43 -22.77 -14.64
CA GLN A 22 -45.35 -23.47 -15.33
C GLN A 22 -45.14 -22.81 -16.69
N HIS A 23 -43.89 -22.78 -17.17
CA HIS A 23 -43.59 -22.91 -18.59
C HIS A 23 -42.24 -23.63 -18.75
N ASP A 24 -42.32 -24.80 -19.35
CA ASP A 24 -41.20 -25.58 -19.91
C ASP A 24 -40.62 -24.88 -21.15
N GLU A 25 -39.30 -25.01 -21.36
CA GLU A 25 -38.67 -25.60 -22.56
C GLU A 25 -37.14 -25.34 -22.57
N GLN A 26 -36.37 -26.41 -22.36
CA GLN A 26 -35.02 -26.64 -22.93
C GLN A 26 -35.17 -27.18 -24.38
N PRO A 27 -34.15 -27.52 -25.22
CA PRO A 27 -32.71 -27.78 -24.92
C PRO A 27 -31.67 -27.43 -26.04
N GLN A 28 -30.43 -27.90 -25.80
CA GLN A 28 -29.36 -28.30 -26.78
C GLN A 28 -28.32 -27.24 -27.13
N ARG A 29 -27.00 -27.49 -27.24
CA ARG A 29 -26.11 -28.68 -27.19
C ARG A 29 -24.66 -28.14 -27.09
N GLU A 30 -23.81 -28.67 -26.21
CA GLU A 30 -22.73 -29.62 -26.53
C GLU A 30 -21.62 -29.07 -27.47
N ASN A 31 -20.40 -28.84 -26.96
CA ASN A 31 -19.30 -29.68 -27.42
C ASN A 31 -18.05 -29.71 -26.52
N GLN A 32 -17.56 -30.94 -26.44
CA GLN A 32 -16.48 -31.48 -25.62
C GLN A 32 -15.10 -31.02 -26.12
N ARG A 33 -14.12 -30.97 -25.19
CA ARG A 33 -12.73 -31.46 -25.39
C ARG A 33 -11.93 -31.42 -24.08
N ARG A 34 -11.72 -32.59 -23.47
CA ARG A 34 -10.45 -32.92 -22.75
C ARG A 34 -9.40 -33.31 -23.84
N PRO A 35 -8.08 -33.58 -23.58
CA PRO A 35 -7.46 -33.91 -22.29
C PRO A 35 -5.94 -33.58 -22.08
N LYS A 36 -5.41 -33.94 -20.87
CA LYS A 36 -4.01 -34.30 -20.48
C LYS A 36 -2.98 -33.14 -20.43
N ASN A 37 -2.00 -33.08 -19.50
CA ASN A 37 -1.19 -34.15 -18.95
C ASN A 37 -0.46 -33.68 -17.67
N ALA A 38 -0.41 -34.54 -16.65
CA ALA A 38 0.52 -34.44 -15.53
C ALA A 38 1.66 -35.46 -15.74
N LYS A 39 2.80 -35.20 -15.08
CA LYS A 39 4.03 -36.01 -14.94
C LYS A 39 5.14 -35.69 -15.95
N ASN A 40 6.22 -35.09 -15.46
CA ASN A 40 7.48 -35.84 -15.40
C ASN A 40 8.49 -35.24 -14.40
N ALA A 41 8.99 -36.10 -13.53
CA ALA A 41 10.16 -35.89 -12.70
C ALA A 41 11.24 -36.91 -13.11
N LYS A 42 12.48 -36.43 -13.24
CA LYS A 42 13.78 -37.08 -12.94
C LYS A 42 14.87 -36.87 -14.00
N ASN A 43 15.99 -36.34 -13.49
CA ASN A 43 17.38 -36.69 -13.75
C ASN A 43 17.97 -36.57 -15.17
N ASN A 44 19.02 -35.74 -15.30
CA ASN A 44 20.34 -36.31 -15.55
C ASN A 44 21.51 -35.42 -15.07
N ARG A 45 22.61 -36.11 -14.74
CA ARG A 45 23.86 -35.63 -14.14
C ARG A 45 24.92 -35.24 -15.21
N LYS A 46 26.00 -34.61 -14.69
CA LYS A 46 27.39 -34.50 -15.21
C LYS A 46 27.62 -33.42 -16.29
N GLY A 47 28.65 -32.58 -16.20
CA GLY A 47 29.75 -32.46 -15.24
C GLY A 47 30.82 -31.47 -15.70
N LYS A 48 31.92 -31.41 -14.92
CA LYS A 48 33.20 -30.68 -15.13
C LYS A 48 33.08 -29.15 -15.00
N GLY A 49 33.89 -28.43 -14.24
CA GLY A 49 35.21 -28.69 -13.64
C GLY A 49 36.08 -27.45 -13.86
N ARG A 50 36.99 -27.15 -12.91
CA ARG A 50 37.92 -25.99 -12.79
C ARG A 50 37.28 -24.79 -12.09
N GLY A 51 37.72 -24.31 -10.92
CA GLY A 51 39.04 -24.38 -10.29
C GLY A 51 39.82 -23.10 -10.58
N ASN A 52 39.79 -22.13 -9.67
CA ASN A 52 41.01 -21.40 -9.27
C ASN A 52 40.82 -20.72 -7.91
N GLN A 53 41.69 -21.09 -6.97
CA GLN A 53 42.02 -20.36 -5.75
C GLN A 53 43.21 -19.42 -6.03
N GLN A 54 43.49 -18.57 -5.03
CA GLN A 54 44.69 -17.74 -4.83
C GLN A 54 44.67 -16.38 -5.54
N GLY A 55 45.01 -15.26 -4.92
CA GLY A 55 45.49 -15.01 -3.55
C GLY A 55 46.03 -13.58 -3.44
N GLN A 56 46.19 -13.15 -2.18
CA GLN A 56 47.25 -12.24 -1.65
C GLN A 56 47.34 -10.79 -2.17
N GLN A 57 47.11 -9.80 -1.29
CA GLN A 57 48.09 -9.03 -0.48
C GLN A 57 48.72 -7.82 -1.20
N GLY A 58 48.94 -6.73 -0.44
CA GLY A 58 49.62 -5.50 -0.85
C GLY A 58 48.78 -4.26 -0.51
N ASP A 59 48.77 -3.71 0.70
CA ASP A 59 49.83 -2.97 1.42
C ASP A 59 49.91 -1.46 1.07
N ASN A 60 49.97 -0.67 2.15
CA ASN A 60 50.58 0.64 2.33
C ASN A 60 50.05 1.98 1.71
N SER A 61 49.70 2.86 2.65
CA SER A 61 50.31 4.20 2.88
C SER A 61 49.48 5.47 2.64
N ARG A 62 49.36 6.19 3.78
CA ARG A 62 49.37 7.64 4.02
C ARG A 62 49.97 8.50 2.90
N ASN A 63 49.37 9.66 2.61
CA ASN A 63 49.79 11.01 3.08
C ASN A 63 49.12 12.08 2.17
N SER A 64 48.24 12.92 2.71
CA SER A 64 48.45 14.36 2.99
C SER A 64 48.46 15.34 1.81
N ASN A 65 47.75 16.45 2.08
CA ASN A 65 48.17 17.84 1.84
C ASN A 65 47.89 18.50 0.48
N ARG A 66 46.89 19.40 0.44
CA ARG A 66 47.04 20.88 0.48
C ARG A 66 45.70 21.52 0.07
N ASN A 67 45.01 22.27 0.94
CA ASN A 67 45.21 23.70 1.25
C ASN A 67 45.17 24.62 0.01
N ASN A 68 44.58 25.81 0.02
CA ASN A 68 43.63 26.48 0.91
C ASN A 68 43.19 27.76 0.15
N ARG A 69 42.06 28.31 0.58
CA ARG A 69 41.51 29.65 0.35
C ARG A 69 42.55 30.76 0.21
N SER A 70 42.23 31.83 -0.53
CA SER A 70 41.66 33.06 0.06
C SER A 70 41.58 34.23 -0.93
N SER A 71 40.53 35.05 -0.74
CA SER A 71 40.40 36.52 -0.89
C SER A 71 41.56 37.31 -1.51
N ASN A 72 41.35 38.40 -2.24
CA ASN A 72 40.67 39.60 -1.77
C ASN A 72 40.64 40.69 -2.87
N ARG A 73 39.70 41.63 -2.72
CA ARG A 73 39.80 43.08 -3.05
C ARG A 73 39.87 43.59 -4.51
N SER A 74 38.74 44.17 -4.91
CA SER A 74 38.53 45.58 -5.32
C SER A 74 39.63 46.32 -6.10
N ASN A 75 39.29 46.86 -7.28
CA ASN A 75 39.37 48.31 -7.49
C ASN A 75 38.57 48.84 -8.70
N ARG A 76 38.10 50.07 -8.53
CA ARG A 76 37.47 50.98 -9.50
C ARG A 76 38.37 51.32 -10.70
N SER A 77 37.76 51.67 -11.82
CA SER A 77 37.79 53.01 -12.48
C SER A 77 37.51 52.84 -13.98
N SER A 78 36.46 53.47 -14.51
CA SER A 78 36.42 54.78 -15.17
C SER A 78 36.71 54.77 -16.69
N SER A 79 36.04 55.69 -17.36
CA SER A 79 36.33 56.26 -18.69
C SER A 79 35.61 55.68 -19.92
N ASN A 80 34.41 56.21 -20.15
CA ASN A 80 34.06 57.08 -21.28
C ASN A 80 34.88 56.94 -22.58
N ARG A 81 34.22 56.55 -23.70
CA ARG A 81 34.51 57.10 -25.04
C ARG A 81 33.36 56.89 -26.02
N ASN A 82 33.15 57.97 -26.77
CA ASN A 82 32.09 58.29 -27.72
C ASN A 82 32.15 57.51 -29.06
N HIS A 83 30.95 57.16 -29.57
CA HIS A 83 30.46 57.21 -30.98
C HIS A 83 31.22 56.46 -32.11
N PRO A 84 30.63 56.14 -33.30
CA PRO A 84 29.38 56.65 -33.89
C PRO A 84 28.42 55.62 -34.55
N LYS A 85 27.30 56.17 -35.00
CA LYS A 85 26.20 55.64 -35.81
C LYS A 85 26.63 54.76 -36.99
N ARG A 86 25.93 53.64 -37.20
CA ARG A 86 25.69 53.05 -38.52
C ARG A 86 24.21 52.76 -38.73
N THR A 87 23.70 53.37 -39.78
CA THR A 87 22.44 53.11 -40.46
C THR A 87 22.40 51.65 -40.93
N GLY A 88 21.24 51.01 -40.77
CA GLY A 88 21.05 49.62 -41.16
C GLY A 88 19.60 49.17 -40.97
N THR A 89 18.82 49.38 -42.02
CA THR A 89 17.51 48.79 -42.30
C THR A 89 17.35 47.37 -41.73
N ARG A 90 16.41 47.19 -40.79
CA ARG A 90 15.92 45.87 -40.38
C ARG A 90 14.39 45.83 -40.38
N ARG A 91 13.88 45.58 -41.58
CA ARG A 91 12.78 44.67 -41.93
C ARG A 91 12.11 44.00 -40.72
N ALA A 92 10.87 44.39 -40.43
CA ALA A 92 10.00 43.72 -39.48
C ALA A 92 9.76 42.28 -39.94
N LYS A 93 10.42 41.31 -39.29
CA LYS A 93 10.01 39.91 -39.33
C LYS A 93 9.06 39.68 -38.17
N GLN A 94 7.79 39.51 -38.51
CA GLN A 94 6.78 38.91 -37.64
C GLN A 94 7.36 37.64 -37.01
N GLY A 95 7.66 37.71 -35.73
CA GLY A 95 7.94 36.54 -34.91
C GLY A 95 6.64 35.79 -34.63
N LYS A 96 6.16 35.01 -35.60
CA LYS A 96 5.36 33.81 -35.30
C LYS A 96 6.33 32.72 -34.89
N GLN A 97 6.84 32.78 -33.66
CA GLN A 97 7.57 31.68 -33.05
C GLN A 97 6.74 31.10 -31.91
N GLY A 98 6.16 29.93 -32.20
CA GLY A 98 6.11 28.80 -31.28
C GLY A 98 5.48 29.03 -29.92
N ARG A 99 4.15 29.20 -29.87
CA ARG A 99 3.38 28.73 -28.71
C ARG A 99 3.41 27.19 -28.75
N THR A 100 4.44 26.59 -28.19
CA THR A 100 4.55 25.12 -28.02
C THR A 100 4.87 24.77 -26.57
N HIS A 101 4.38 25.57 -25.62
CA HIS A 101 4.72 25.40 -24.20
C HIS A 101 3.52 25.48 -23.25
N LEU A 102 2.33 25.07 -23.68
CA LEU A 102 1.10 25.17 -22.89
C LEU A 102 0.14 24.00 -23.20
N GLU A 103 0.55 22.74 -23.02
CA GLU A 103 -0.41 21.60 -23.08
C GLU A 103 -0.11 20.47 -22.06
N HIS A 104 0.50 20.81 -20.92
CA HIS A 104 0.59 19.87 -19.78
C HIS A 104 0.07 20.45 -18.46
N SER A 105 -0.51 21.66 -18.47
CA SER A 105 -0.96 22.38 -17.27
C SER A 105 -2.44 22.20 -16.93
N ASP A 106 -3.24 21.56 -17.78
CA ASP A 106 -4.71 21.74 -17.74
C ASP A 106 -5.49 20.49 -17.33
N LEU A 107 -4.83 19.40 -16.90
CA LEU A 107 -5.55 18.27 -16.33
C LEU A 107 -6.21 18.72 -15.02
N PRO A 108 -7.52 18.46 -14.82
CA PRO A 108 -8.18 18.72 -13.55
C PRO A 108 -7.40 18.10 -12.39
N LEU A 109 -7.31 18.83 -11.28
CA LEU A 109 -6.66 18.36 -10.05
C LEU A 109 -7.72 17.84 -9.09
N SER A 110 -7.50 16.63 -8.56
CA SER A 110 -8.29 16.05 -7.48
C SER A 110 -7.37 15.76 -6.29
N VAL A 111 -7.89 15.94 -5.07
CA VAL A 111 -7.22 15.52 -3.84
C VAL A 111 -8.05 14.42 -3.23
N GLU A 112 -7.39 13.32 -2.90
CA GLU A 112 -8.02 12.15 -2.30
C GLU A 112 -7.32 11.77 -1.01
N THR A 113 -8.10 11.46 0.02
CA THR A 113 -7.62 10.95 1.29
C THR A 113 -8.08 9.52 1.50
N SER A 114 -7.19 8.69 2.02
CA SER A 114 -7.41 7.30 2.34
C SER A 114 -6.87 6.95 3.71
N ALA A 115 -7.37 5.87 4.29
CA ALA A 115 -6.75 5.27 5.46
C ALA A 115 -6.76 3.74 5.37
N GLY A 116 -5.88 3.12 6.14
CA GLY A 116 -5.66 1.68 6.16
C GLY A 116 -4.56 1.31 7.13
N GLY A 117 -3.92 0.16 6.93
CA GLY A 117 -2.81 -0.23 7.80
C GLY A 117 -2.50 -1.72 7.83
N LEU A 118 -1.72 -2.11 8.84
CA LEU A 118 -1.37 -3.50 9.09
C LEU A 118 -2.21 -4.02 10.26
N VAL A 119 -3.10 -4.98 9.99
CA VAL A 119 -3.71 -5.78 11.06
C VAL A 119 -2.75 -6.88 11.50
N LEU A 120 -2.55 -6.98 12.81
CA LEU A 120 -1.50 -7.77 13.44
C LEU A 120 -2.11 -8.84 14.33
N THR A 121 -1.65 -10.07 14.15
CA THR A 121 -2.00 -11.23 14.97
C THR A 121 -0.74 -11.85 15.59
N GLY A 122 -0.88 -12.52 16.73
CA GLY A 122 0.24 -13.15 17.44
C GLY A 122 1.09 -12.19 18.29
N LEU A 123 0.61 -10.97 18.56
CA LEU A 123 1.36 -9.95 19.32
C LEU A 123 1.75 -10.44 20.72
N ALA A 124 0.78 -10.87 21.54
CA ALA A 124 1.05 -11.35 22.89
C ALA A 124 1.83 -12.69 22.87
N GLU A 125 1.48 -13.58 21.94
CA GLU A 125 2.08 -14.91 21.79
C GLU A 125 3.55 -14.89 21.33
N ALA A 126 3.97 -13.77 20.73
CA ALA A 126 5.36 -13.54 20.36
C ALA A 126 6.26 -13.23 21.56
N VAL A 127 5.69 -12.83 22.70
CA VAL A 127 6.47 -12.50 23.91
C VAL A 127 6.90 -13.78 24.63
N ARG A 128 8.21 -13.96 24.78
CA ARG A 128 8.80 -15.08 25.54
C ARG A 128 8.81 -14.78 27.05
N PRO A 129 8.94 -15.79 27.93
CA PRO A 129 9.00 -15.58 29.38
C PRO A 129 10.11 -14.63 29.86
N ASN A 130 11.19 -14.47 29.08
CA ASN A 130 12.27 -13.53 29.38
C ASN A 130 12.04 -12.11 28.85
N GLY A 131 10.84 -11.81 28.34
CA GLY A 131 10.46 -10.51 27.77
C GLY A 131 10.99 -10.22 26.36
N SER A 132 11.74 -11.14 25.74
CA SER A 132 12.15 -11.02 24.33
C SER A 132 10.97 -11.32 23.39
N VAL A 133 10.91 -10.63 22.25
CA VAL A 133 9.84 -10.79 21.26
C VAL A 133 10.34 -11.59 20.07
N ASP A 134 9.59 -12.63 19.71
CA ASP A 134 9.82 -13.42 18.50
C ASP A 134 9.07 -12.83 17.31
N MET A 135 9.75 -11.99 16.53
CA MET A 135 9.14 -11.31 15.37
C MET A 135 8.62 -12.28 14.30
N SER A 136 9.03 -13.55 14.30
CA SER A 136 8.50 -14.55 13.35
C SER A 136 7.11 -15.07 13.73
N LYS A 137 6.63 -14.76 14.94
CA LYS A 137 5.31 -15.17 15.45
C LYS A 137 4.25 -14.08 15.33
N ILE A 138 4.64 -12.88 14.93
CA ILE A 138 3.69 -11.80 14.62
C ILE A 138 3.43 -11.87 13.10
N TYR A 139 2.17 -11.89 12.71
CA TYR A 139 1.76 -11.89 11.31
C TYR A 139 0.95 -10.65 11.01
N ALA A 140 1.07 -10.16 9.79
CA ALA A 140 0.24 -9.09 9.26
C ALA A 140 -0.48 -9.53 7.99
N ALA A 141 -1.74 -9.11 7.81
CA ALA A 141 -2.45 -9.34 6.57
C ALA A 141 -1.98 -8.35 5.49
N LEU A 142 -1.68 -8.87 4.31
CA LEU A 142 -1.42 -8.07 3.10
C LEU A 142 -2.41 -8.45 2.00
N ILE A 143 -2.68 -7.48 1.14
CA ILE A 143 -3.47 -7.69 -0.08
C ILE A 143 -2.56 -7.72 -1.31
N GLY A 144 -2.90 -8.59 -2.25
CA GLY A 144 -2.24 -8.78 -3.53
C GLY A 144 -3.14 -8.29 -4.65
N ARG A 145 -2.60 -7.45 -5.54
CA ARG A 145 -3.30 -6.95 -6.74
C ARG A 145 -2.49 -7.27 -8.00
N VAL A 146 -3.15 -7.70 -9.06
CA VAL A 146 -2.47 -8.03 -10.33
C VAL A 146 -2.25 -6.78 -11.17
N ASP A 147 -0.99 -6.48 -11.51
CA ASP A 147 -0.67 -5.36 -12.39
C ASP A 147 -1.00 -5.66 -13.86
N ARG A 148 -0.88 -4.64 -14.72
CA ARG A 148 -1.14 -4.76 -16.18
C ARG A 148 -0.26 -5.80 -16.89
N ARG A 149 0.81 -6.28 -16.25
CA ARG A 149 1.73 -7.30 -16.77
C ARG A 149 1.46 -8.69 -16.18
N GLY A 150 0.37 -8.85 -15.41
CA GLY A 150 0.03 -10.11 -14.76
C GLY A 150 0.85 -10.42 -13.52
N ARG A 151 1.55 -9.44 -12.92
CA ARG A 151 2.36 -9.65 -11.71
C ARG A 151 1.55 -9.29 -10.48
N LEU A 152 1.58 -10.17 -9.48
CA LEU A 152 0.98 -9.89 -8.18
C LEU A 152 1.86 -8.89 -7.40
N LEU A 153 1.28 -7.76 -7.04
CA LEU A 153 1.89 -6.71 -6.23
C LEU A 153 1.24 -6.71 -4.85
N TRP A 154 2.06 -6.83 -3.81
CA TRP A 154 1.60 -6.82 -2.42
C TRP A 154 1.66 -5.42 -1.84
N SER A 155 0.60 -5.00 -1.15
CA SER A 155 0.49 -3.73 -0.45
C SER A 155 -0.26 -3.87 0.87
N MET A 156 -0.23 -2.82 1.68
CA MET A 156 -1.10 -2.72 2.86
C MET A 156 -2.54 -2.46 2.39
N PRO A 157 -3.55 -3.01 3.11
CA PRO A 157 -4.94 -2.67 2.85
C PRO A 157 -5.22 -1.20 3.21
N LYS A 158 -6.04 -0.55 2.38
CA LYS A 158 -6.40 0.88 2.44
C LYS A 158 -7.47 1.23 1.41
N GLY A 159 -8.42 2.08 1.80
CA GLY A 159 -9.38 2.70 0.87
C GLY A 159 -9.79 4.11 1.29
N HIS A 160 -10.85 4.63 0.71
CA HIS A 160 -11.18 6.07 0.77
C HIS A 160 -11.80 6.45 2.11
N VAL A 161 -11.46 7.64 2.61
CA VAL A 161 -12.14 8.19 3.78
C VAL A 161 -13.53 8.67 3.35
N GLU A 162 -14.56 8.18 4.03
CA GLU A 162 -15.94 8.61 3.79
C GLU A 162 -16.29 9.90 4.55
N GLU A 163 -17.43 10.51 4.20
CA GLU A 163 -17.85 11.75 4.83
C GLU A 163 -18.08 11.54 6.34
N HIS A 164 -17.48 12.42 7.15
CA HIS A 164 -17.52 12.39 8.61
C HIS A 164 -16.82 11.18 9.27
N GLU A 165 -16.08 10.37 8.51
CA GLU A 165 -15.31 9.25 9.06
C GLU A 165 -13.94 9.70 9.59
N SER A 166 -13.52 9.15 10.72
CA SER A 166 -12.14 9.34 11.20
C SER A 166 -11.19 8.39 10.48
N HIS A 167 -9.91 8.77 10.33
CA HIS A 167 -8.93 7.88 9.71
C HIS A 167 -8.79 6.52 10.41
N HIS A 168 -9.06 6.45 11.72
CA HIS A 168 -9.06 5.20 12.47
C HIS A 168 -10.24 4.31 12.05
N SER A 169 -11.46 4.87 12.05
CA SER A 169 -12.67 4.15 11.60
C SER A 169 -12.52 3.69 10.15
N THR A 170 -12.04 4.56 9.27
CA THR A 170 -11.76 4.20 7.87
C THR A 170 -10.76 3.06 7.80
N ALA A 171 -9.66 3.11 8.56
CA ALA A 171 -8.68 2.02 8.54
C ALA A 171 -9.27 0.69 9.02
N GLU A 172 -10.11 0.68 10.05
CA GLU A 172 -10.77 -0.54 10.55
C GLU A 172 -11.76 -1.11 9.52
N ARG A 173 -12.59 -0.25 8.91
CA ARG A 173 -13.55 -0.62 7.86
C ARG A 173 -12.85 -1.15 6.61
N GLU A 174 -11.90 -0.40 6.07
CA GLU A 174 -11.19 -0.75 4.83
C GLU A 174 -10.35 -2.02 4.98
N VAL A 175 -9.71 -2.22 6.13
CA VAL A 175 -9.02 -3.48 6.40
C VAL A 175 -10.01 -4.64 6.36
N TRP A 176 -11.19 -4.49 6.96
CA TRP A 176 -12.22 -5.53 6.93
C TRP A 176 -12.78 -5.77 5.52
N GLU A 177 -13.09 -4.72 4.77
CA GLU A 177 -13.63 -4.84 3.39
C GLU A 177 -12.64 -5.51 2.44
N GLU A 178 -11.35 -5.14 2.49
CA GLU A 178 -10.34 -5.66 1.57
C GLU A 178 -9.76 -7.03 1.98
N THR A 179 -9.93 -7.43 3.24
CA THR A 179 -9.28 -8.65 3.77
C THR A 179 -10.21 -9.63 4.45
N GLY A 180 -11.42 -9.24 4.83
CA GLY A 180 -12.32 -9.96 5.73
C GLY A 180 -11.90 -9.95 7.21
N ILE A 181 -10.76 -9.33 7.55
CA ILE A 181 -10.21 -9.33 8.89
C ILE A 181 -10.63 -8.08 9.66
N ALA A 182 -11.26 -8.27 10.81
CA ALA A 182 -11.58 -7.19 11.74
C ALA A 182 -10.38 -6.90 12.65
N GLY A 183 -10.07 -5.62 12.82
CA GLY A 183 -9.03 -5.15 13.73
C GLY A 183 -9.42 -3.86 14.45
N THR A 184 -8.71 -3.55 15.52
CA THR A 184 -8.83 -2.28 16.25
C THR A 184 -7.52 -1.51 16.17
N VAL A 185 -7.56 -0.23 15.82
CA VAL A 185 -6.36 0.62 15.78
C VAL A 185 -5.71 0.71 17.16
N ILE A 186 -4.40 0.46 17.22
CA ILE A 186 -3.58 0.55 18.43
C ILE A 186 -2.47 1.60 18.34
N ASP A 187 -2.10 2.03 17.12
CA ASP A 187 -1.07 3.06 16.91
C ASP A 187 -1.14 3.66 15.50
N GLU A 188 -0.57 4.85 15.33
CA GLU A 188 -0.34 5.45 14.03
C GLU A 188 0.98 4.93 13.42
N LEU A 189 0.95 4.46 12.17
CA LEU A 189 2.14 3.98 11.48
C LEU A 189 2.80 5.08 10.65
N GLY A 190 2.00 5.94 10.00
CA GLY A 190 2.48 7.10 9.25
C GLY A 190 1.67 7.38 7.99
N THR A 191 2.07 8.43 7.27
CA THR A 191 1.36 8.89 6.07
C THR A 191 2.24 8.75 4.83
N ILE A 192 1.64 8.35 3.71
CA ILE A 192 2.26 8.34 2.39
C ILE A 192 1.43 9.23 1.48
N ASP A 193 2.07 10.13 0.76
CA ASP A 193 1.44 10.90 -0.31
C ASP A 193 2.12 10.65 -1.67
N TYR A 194 1.32 10.66 -2.74
CA TYR A 194 1.81 10.51 -4.10
C TYR A 194 0.84 11.09 -5.13
N TRP A 195 1.36 11.33 -6.33
CA TRP A 195 0.58 11.81 -7.47
C TRP A 195 0.42 10.71 -8.52
N PHE A 196 -0.78 10.60 -9.09
CA PHE A 196 -1.03 9.77 -10.26
C PHE A 196 -2.06 10.42 -11.19
N VAL A 197 -2.29 9.81 -12.35
CA VAL A 197 -3.30 10.25 -13.30
C VAL A 197 -4.28 9.10 -13.53
N SER A 198 -5.57 9.36 -13.34
CA SER A 198 -6.67 8.47 -13.71
C SER A 198 -7.72 9.26 -14.47
N ASP A 199 -8.24 8.68 -15.56
CA ASP A 199 -9.35 9.25 -16.34
C ASP A 199 -9.16 10.71 -16.75
N GLY A 200 -7.92 11.11 -17.05
CA GLY A 200 -7.56 12.48 -17.43
C GLY A 200 -7.51 13.48 -16.26
N THR A 201 -7.67 13.02 -15.02
CA THR A 201 -7.52 13.83 -13.80
C THR A 201 -6.20 13.49 -13.11
N ARG A 202 -5.47 14.53 -12.69
CA ARG A 202 -4.27 14.38 -11.86
C ARG A 202 -4.69 14.36 -10.40
N ILE A 203 -4.46 13.24 -9.74
CA ILE A 203 -4.90 12.98 -8.37
C ILE A 203 -3.70 13.06 -7.43
N HIS A 204 -3.84 13.85 -6.35
CA HIS A 204 -2.96 13.83 -5.19
C HIS A 204 -3.58 12.94 -4.12
N LYS A 205 -2.98 11.78 -3.88
CA LYS A 205 -3.45 10.82 -2.88
C LYS A 205 -2.65 10.97 -1.61
N THR A 206 -3.33 11.02 -0.47
CA THR A 206 -2.74 10.93 0.87
C THR A 206 -3.32 9.70 1.57
N VAL A 207 -2.48 8.82 2.10
CA VAL A 207 -2.89 7.59 2.77
C VAL A 207 -2.36 7.55 4.20
N HIS A 208 -3.27 7.52 5.18
CA HIS A 208 -2.97 7.38 6.60
C HIS A 208 -2.93 5.91 7.01
N HIS A 209 -1.75 5.41 7.40
CA HIS A 209 -1.56 4.03 7.80
C HIS A 209 -1.51 3.91 9.32
N HIS A 210 -2.12 2.84 9.84
CA HIS A 210 -2.21 2.53 11.26
C HIS A 210 -1.68 1.11 11.53
N LEU A 211 -1.39 0.82 12.79
CA LEU A 211 -1.26 -0.53 13.30
C LEU A 211 -2.59 -0.93 13.93
N LEU A 212 -3.11 -2.08 13.53
CA LEU A 212 -4.35 -2.62 14.05
C LEU A 212 -4.03 -3.95 14.77
N ARG A 213 -4.68 -4.18 15.91
CA ARG A 213 -4.71 -5.48 16.57
C ARG A 213 -5.85 -6.31 15.98
N TYR A 214 -5.57 -7.55 15.60
CA TYR A 214 -6.59 -8.51 15.18
C TYR A 214 -7.67 -8.72 16.26
N VAL A 215 -8.92 -8.71 15.84
CA VAL A 215 -10.09 -8.94 16.70
C VAL A 215 -10.83 -10.19 16.28
N ASP A 216 -11.16 -10.33 15.00
CA ASP A 216 -11.94 -11.45 14.46
C ASP A 216 -11.83 -11.49 12.93
N GLY A 217 -12.48 -12.46 12.30
CA GLY A 217 -12.69 -12.52 10.87
C GLY A 217 -11.83 -13.57 10.16
N GLU A 218 -12.29 -13.94 8.98
CA GLU A 218 -11.61 -14.85 8.06
C GLU A 218 -11.49 -14.16 6.71
N PHE A 219 -10.56 -14.63 5.87
CA PHE A 219 -10.38 -14.04 4.55
C PHE A 219 -11.64 -14.15 3.71
N ASN A 220 -12.02 -13.03 3.10
CA ASN A 220 -13.10 -12.95 2.13
C ASN A 220 -12.58 -12.45 0.77
N ASP A 221 -13.44 -12.52 -0.24
CA ASP A 221 -13.22 -12.01 -1.58
C ASP A 221 -14.24 -10.91 -1.95
N GLU A 222 -14.68 -10.14 -0.95
CA GLU A 222 -15.74 -9.13 -1.13
C GLU A 222 -15.28 -7.93 -1.97
N ASP A 223 -13.99 -7.56 -1.87
CA ASP A 223 -13.42 -6.49 -2.69
C ASP A 223 -12.91 -7.00 -4.05
N PRO A 224 -13.55 -6.61 -5.17
CA PRO A 224 -13.09 -6.98 -6.51
C PRO A 224 -11.72 -6.37 -6.89
N GLU A 225 -11.21 -5.36 -6.17
CA GLU A 225 -9.86 -4.83 -6.37
C GLU A 225 -8.76 -5.75 -5.82
N VAL A 226 -9.11 -6.70 -4.95
CA VAL A 226 -8.18 -7.62 -4.28
C VAL A 226 -8.17 -8.96 -5.00
N THR A 227 -6.98 -9.43 -5.37
CA THR A 227 -6.81 -10.76 -6.00
C THR A 227 -6.48 -11.83 -4.97
N GLU A 228 -5.74 -11.48 -3.92
CA GLU A 228 -5.27 -12.42 -2.91
C GLU A 228 -5.11 -11.70 -1.57
N VAL A 229 -5.46 -12.38 -0.47
CA VAL A 229 -5.17 -11.92 0.89
C VAL A 229 -4.28 -12.97 1.54
N THR A 230 -3.22 -12.55 2.24
CA THR A 230 -2.36 -13.50 2.96
C THR A 230 -1.83 -12.95 4.27
N TRP A 231 -1.72 -13.83 5.26
CA TRP A 231 -0.92 -13.57 6.45
C TRP A 231 0.56 -13.70 6.12
N VAL A 232 1.35 -12.68 6.50
CA VAL A 232 2.79 -12.63 6.29
C VAL A 232 3.48 -12.41 7.63
N PRO A 233 4.50 -13.22 8.00
CA PRO A 233 5.35 -12.92 9.14
C PRO A 233 5.92 -11.51 9.03
N VAL A 234 5.84 -10.70 10.10
CA VAL A 234 6.20 -9.27 10.01
C VAL A 234 7.65 -9.06 9.59
N ASN A 235 8.56 -9.97 9.95
CA ASN A 235 9.97 -9.94 9.55
C ASN A 235 10.20 -10.09 8.03
N ASN A 236 9.18 -10.50 7.27
CA ASN A 236 9.23 -10.62 5.81
C ASN A 236 8.53 -9.45 5.09
N LEU A 237 7.90 -8.52 5.80
CA LEU A 237 7.11 -7.43 5.20
C LEU A 237 7.91 -6.58 4.22
N VAL A 238 9.13 -6.21 4.60
CA VAL A 238 9.99 -5.33 3.80
C VAL A 238 10.35 -5.98 2.46
N GLU A 239 10.47 -7.31 2.40
CA GLU A 239 10.78 -8.02 1.16
C GLU A 239 9.53 -8.28 0.32
N ARG A 240 8.37 -8.39 0.97
CA ARG A 240 7.10 -8.71 0.31
C ARG A 240 6.43 -7.51 -0.33
N LEU A 241 6.46 -6.35 0.33
CA LEU A 241 5.77 -5.13 -0.11
C LEU A 241 6.38 -4.57 -1.41
N ALA A 242 5.51 -4.30 -2.38
CA ALA A 242 5.89 -3.84 -3.71
C ALA A 242 6.40 -2.39 -3.69
N TYR A 243 5.83 -1.53 -2.85
CA TYR A 243 6.06 -0.09 -2.87
C TYR A 243 7.12 0.36 -1.86
N ALA A 244 7.99 1.28 -2.28
CA ALA A 244 9.14 1.70 -1.48
C ALA A 244 8.73 2.43 -0.19
N ASP A 245 7.68 3.24 -0.24
CA ASP A 245 7.21 4.02 0.91
C ASP A 245 6.53 3.12 1.95
N GLU A 246 5.75 2.13 1.52
CA GLU A 246 5.22 1.10 2.42
C GLU A 246 6.34 0.26 3.06
N ARG A 247 7.42 -0.05 2.32
CA ARG A 247 8.60 -0.69 2.91
C ARG A 247 9.25 0.17 3.99
N ARG A 248 9.20 1.50 3.89
CA ARG A 248 9.69 2.40 4.95
C ARG A 248 8.78 2.33 6.18
N LEU A 249 7.46 2.34 5.98
CA LEU A 249 6.51 2.14 7.07
C LEU A 249 6.67 0.77 7.74
N ALA A 250 6.86 -0.30 6.96
CA ALA A 250 7.11 -1.63 7.51
C ALA A 250 8.37 -1.70 8.38
N ARG A 251 9.45 -0.98 8.02
CA ARG A 251 10.63 -0.86 8.90
C ARG A 251 10.29 -0.18 10.21
N ARG A 252 9.52 0.93 10.16
CA ARG A 252 9.04 1.61 11.37
C ARG A 252 8.18 0.68 12.24
N ALA A 253 7.29 -0.10 11.63
CA ALA A 253 6.50 -1.09 12.35
C ALA A 253 7.42 -2.11 13.06
N LEU A 254 8.42 -2.65 12.37
CA LEU A 254 9.38 -3.60 12.97
C LEU A 254 10.11 -3.05 14.20
N ASP A 255 10.38 -1.75 14.23
CA ASP A 255 11.02 -1.09 15.37
C ASP A 255 10.07 -0.92 16.58
N THR A 256 8.77 -0.68 16.34
CA THR A 256 7.79 -0.41 17.40
C THR A 256 7.05 -1.66 17.90
N LEU A 257 6.89 -2.68 17.06
CA LEU A 257 6.17 -3.92 17.34
C LEU A 257 6.59 -4.64 18.64
N PRO A 258 7.88 -4.70 19.02
CA PRO A 258 8.25 -5.32 20.30
C PRO A 258 7.64 -4.65 21.54
N ASN A 259 7.35 -3.34 21.47
CA ASN A 259 6.69 -2.63 22.57
C ASN A 259 5.19 -2.95 22.58
N HIS A 260 4.55 -2.93 21.41
CA HIS A 260 3.14 -3.30 21.26
C HIS A 260 2.88 -4.75 21.68
N ALA A 261 3.73 -5.69 21.27
CA ALA A 261 3.66 -7.10 21.67
C ALA A 261 3.70 -7.27 23.20
N ARG A 262 4.62 -6.57 23.89
CA ARG A 262 4.71 -6.60 25.35
C ARG A 262 3.49 -5.97 26.02
N ALA A 263 3.01 -4.83 25.50
CA ALA A 263 1.80 -4.19 26.02
C ALA A 263 0.57 -5.10 25.91
N GLU A 264 0.42 -5.84 24.81
CA GLU A 264 -0.66 -6.83 24.63
C GLU A 264 -0.54 -8.00 25.62
N ALA A 265 0.67 -8.53 25.83
CA ALA A 265 0.91 -9.60 26.80
C ALA A 265 0.67 -9.15 28.25
N GLU A 266 1.12 -7.94 28.62
CA GLU A 266 0.89 -7.34 29.94
C GLU A 266 -0.59 -7.07 30.20
N ALA A 267 -1.34 -6.69 29.17
CA ALA A 267 -2.80 -6.55 29.23
C ALA A 267 -3.55 -7.90 29.33
N GLY A 268 -2.83 -9.04 29.33
CA GLY A 268 -3.42 -10.38 29.37
C GLY A 268 -4.24 -10.72 28.13
N ARG A 269 -4.02 -10.02 27.01
CA ARG A 269 -4.70 -10.30 25.75
C ARG A 269 -4.11 -11.52 25.07
N ALA A 270 -4.94 -12.17 24.28
CA ALA A 270 -4.54 -13.26 23.42
C ALA A 270 -5.25 -13.08 22.07
N THR A 271 -4.58 -13.54 21.02
CA THR A 271 -5.18 -13.63 19.69
C THR A 271 -6.32 -14.66 19.76
N PRO A 272 -7.55 -14.31 19.34
CA PRO A 272 -8.63 -15.28 19.19
C PRO A 272 -8.24 -16.40 18.23
N ARG A 273 -8.62 -17.64 18.56
CA ARG A 273 -8.32 -18.85 17.80
C ARG A 273 -9.52 -19.39 17.07
#